data_AF-V4QHF5-F1
#
_entry.id   AF-V4QHF5-F1
#
_cell.length_a   1.000
_cell.length_b   1.000
_cell.length_c   1.000
_cell.angle_alpha   90.00
_cell.angle_beta   90.00
_cell.angle_gamma   90.00
#
_symmetry.space_group_name_H-M   'P 1'
#
loop_
_entity.id
_entity.type
_entity.pdbx_description
1 polymer ?
#
loop_
_entity_poly.entity_id
_entity_poly.type
_entity_poly.pdbx_seq_one_letter_code
_entity_poly.pdbx_strand_id
1 'polypeptide(L)'
;MNVSTPTLITFVVYIAAMILIGFIAYRATKNFSDYILGGRSLGSFVTALSAGASDMSGWLLMGLPGAIFVAGLSESWIAIGLIVGAWLNWLFVAGRLRVHTEHNHNALTLPDYFSHRFEDESRMLRIFSALVILVFFTIYCASGVVAGARLFESSFGVPYEYALWIGAAATILYVFIGGFLAVSWTDTVQAPLTPADRLGVRVDQSFTPALNGQLEFYRVQRQDELADYESETDGYNMLGASLGYSGSLNQTDYLLYLKANNLLDEKARQHTSFIKDEVLLPGRNLTVGVRLAF
;
A
#
# COMPACT_ATOMS: atom_id res chain seq x y z
N MET A 1 22.24 5.18 16.81
CA MET A 1 20.93 4.67 16.39
C MET A 1 19.92 5.10 17.45
N ASN A 2 19.13 6.15 17.19
CA ASN A 2 18.08 6.58 18.13
C ASN A 2 16.74 6.48 17.42
N VAL A 3 16.11 5.30 17.49
CA VAL A 3 14.69 5.16 17.14
C VAL A 3 13.92 6.01 18.14
N SER A 4 13.04 6.89 17.65
CA SER A 4 12.24 7.73 18.56
C SER A 4 11.35 6.83 19.42
N THR A 5 11.33 7.06 20.74
CA THR A 5 10.49 6.29 21.68
C THR A 5 9.01 6.25 21.25
N PRO A 6 8.41 7.35 20.74
CA PRO A 6 7.06 7.31 20.19
C PRO A 6 6.92 6.36 18.99
N THR A 7 7.86 6.38 18.03
CA THR A 7 7.83 5.47 16.86
C THR A 7 7.87 4.00 17.30
N LEU A 8 8.73 3.68 18.27
CA LEU A 8 8.84 2.31 18.78
C LEU A 8 7.54 1.86 19.47
N ILE A 9 6.95 2.72 20.32
CA ILE A 9 5.69 2.41 21.01
C ILE A 9 4.56 2.18 20.00
N THR A 10 4.38 3.08 19.04
CA THR A 10 3.34 2.93 18.01
C THR A 10 3.52 1.64 17.22
N PHE A 11 4.76 1.31 16.86
CA PHE A 11 5.07 0.09 16.13
C PHE A 11 4.78 -1.17 16.94
N VAL A 12 5.12 -1.19 18.24
CA VAL A 12 4.83 -2.32 19.13
C VAL A 12 3.34 -2.50 19.34
N VAL A 13 2.60 -1.41 19.58
CA VAL A 13 1.13 -1.45 19.72
C VAL A 13 0.47 -1.97 18.45
N TYR A 14 0.92 -1.50 17.28
CA TYR A 14 0.45 -1.97 15.98
C TYR A 14 0.66 -3.48 15.80
N ILE A 15 1.87 -3.99 16.04
CA ILE A 15 2.18 -5.42 15.93
C ILE A 15 1.33 -6.24 16.91
N ALA A 16 1.18 -5.78 18.14
CA ALA A 16 0.35 -6.45 19.15
C ALA A 16 -1.13 -6.55 18.71
N ALA A 17 -1.68 -5.46 18.14
CA ALA A 17 -3.04 -5.45 17.61
C ALA A 17 -3.20 -6.44 16.43
N MET A 18 -2.23 -6.49 15.51
CA MET A 18 -2.27 -7.43 14.37
C MET A 18 -2.21 -8.88 14.83
N ILE A 19 -1.34 -9.20 15.80
CA ILE A 19 -1.25 -10.55 16.38
C ILE A 19 -2.56 -10.93 17.07
N LEU A 20 -3.18 -9.99 17.81
CA LEU A 20 -4.46 -10.22 18.48
C LEU A 20 -5.56 -10.55 17.47
N ILE A 21 -5.68 -9.79 16.38
CA ILE A 21 -6.65 -10.04 15.30
C ILE A 21 -6.41 -11.42 14.69
N GLY A 22 -5.14 -11.75 14.38
CA GLY A 22 -4.76 -13.07 13.86
C GLY A 22 -5.15 -14.22 14.80
N PHE A 23 -4.97 -14.05 16.10
CA PHE A 23 -5.36 -15.04 17.10
C PHE A 23 -6.89 -15.22 17.22
N ILE A 24 -7.66 -14.11 17.15
CA ILE A 24 -9.12 -14.17 17.15
C ILE A 24 -9.62 -14.89 15.89
N ALA A 25 -9.07 -14.56 14.72
CA ALA A 25 -9.41 -15.22 13.46
C ALA A 25 -9.02 -16.71 13.42
N TYR A 26 -7.88 -17.07 14.02
CA TYR A 26 -7.48 -18.47 14.20
C TYR A 26 -8.52 -19.26 14.99
N ARG A 27 -9.06 -18.70 16.08
CA ARG A 27 -10.12 -19.35 16.86
C ARG A 27 -11.45 -19.47 16.11
N ALA A 28 -11.69 -18.60 15.14
CA ALA A 28 -12.89 -18.66 14.29
C ALA A 28 -12.77 -19.70 13.16
N THR A 29 -11.56 -20.07 12.77
CA THR A 29 -11.28 -21.04 11.70
C THR A 29 -11.41 -22.48 12.22
N LYS A 30 -12.40 -23.24 11.72
CA LYS A 30 -12.64 -24.62 12.19
C LYS A 30 -12.42 -25.69 11.12
N ASN A 31 -12.51 -25.32 9.85
CA ASN A 31 -12.35 -26.25 8.73
C ASN A 31 -11.51 -25.64 7.59
N PHE A 32 -11.25 -26.44 6.55
CA PHE A 32 -10.42 -26.02 5.42
C PHE A 32 -11.05 -24.90 4.56
N SER A 33 -12.38 -24.88 4.42
CA SER A 33 -13.07 -23.79 3.72
C SER A 33 -12.99 -22.47 4.49
N ASP A 34 -13.00 -22.53 5.82
CA ASP A 34 -12.79 -21.36 6.68
C ASP A 34 -11.35 -20.85 6.52
N TYR A 35 -10.38 -21.76 6.46
CA TYR A 35 -8.97 -21.40 6.32
C TYR A 35 -8.65 -20.75 4.96
N ILE A 36 -9.24 -21.23 3.86
CA ILE A 36 -8.93 -20.73 2.51
C ILE A 36 -9.84 -19.58 2.06
N LEU A 37 -11.12 -19.58 2.44
CA LEU A 37 -12.11 -18.59 1.96
C LEU A 37 -12.82 -17.83 3.08
N GLY A 38 -12.39 -17.96 4.34
CA GLY A 38 -13.04 -17.30 5.48
C GLY A 38 -14.49 -17.73 5.64
N GLY A 39 -14.82 -18.96 5.25
CA GLY A 39 -16.18 -19.51 5.33
C GLY A 39 -17.18 -18.83 4.39
N ARG A 40 -16.70 -17.96 3.49
CA ARG A 40 -17.53 -17.09 2.61
C ARG A 40 -18.50 -16.20 3.39
N SER A 41 -18.23 -15.93 4.66
CA SER A 41 -19.07 -15.10 5.53
C SER A 41 -18.62 -13.64 5.59
N LEU A 42 -17.55 -13.29 4.87
CA LEU A 42 -17.05 -11.91 4.82
C LEU A 42 -18.03 -11.00 4.06
N GLY A 43 -18.31 -9.83 4.64
CA GLY A 43 -19.10 -8.80 3.99
C GLY A 43 -18.37 -8.18 2.79
N SER A 44 -19.13 -7.49 1.93
CA SER A 44 -18.60 -6.84 0.72
C SER A 44 -17.48 -5.84 1.02
N PHE A 45 -17.61 -5.08 2.11
CA PHE A 45 -16.62 -4.09 2.54
C PHE A 45 -15.26 -4.72 2.90
N VAL A 46 -15.26 -5.70 3.81
CA VAL A 46 -14.05 -6.42 4.24
C VAL A 46 -13.38 -7.13 3.06
N THR A 47 -14.19 -7.72 2.18
CA THR A 47 -13.69 -8.41 0.98
C THR A 47 -13.05 -7.43 -0.01
N ALA A 48 -13.66 -6.26 -0.23
CA ALA A 48 -13.13 -5.25 -1.14
C ALA A 48 -11.82 -4.64 -0.62
N LEU A 49 -11.75 -4.30 0.67
CA LEU A 49 -10.53 -3.76 1.27
C LEU A 49 -9.41 -4.79 1.32
N SER A 50 -9.69 -6.06 1.65
CA SER A 50 -8.67 -7.11 1.61
C SER A 50 -8.19 -7.39 0.19
N ALA A 51 -9.09 -7.43 -0.80
CA ALA A 51 -8.70 -7.57 -2.20
C ALA A 51 -7.82 -6.39 -2.67
N GLY A 52 -8.20 -5.16 -2.29
CA GLY A 52 -7.43 -3.95 -2.62
C GLY A 52 -6.06 -3.92 -1.93
N ALA A 53 -5.99 -4.20 -0.63
CA ALA A 53 -4.74 -4.24 0.13
C ALA A 53 -3.80 -5.34 -0.38
N SER A 54 -4.34 -6.51 -0.72
CA SER A 54 -3.57 -7.61 -1.31
C SER A 54 -2.98 -7.24 -2.68
N ASP A 55 -3.70 -6.46 -3.50
CA ASP A 55 -3.20 -5.96 -4.77
C ASP A 55 -2.16 -4.83 -4.55
N MET A 56 -2.39 -3.96 -3.56
CA MET A 56 -1.53 -2.87 -3.14
C MET A 56 -0.39 -3.35 -2.22
N SER A 57 0.51 -4.18 -2.76
CA SER A 57 1.70 -4.65 -2.05
C SER A 57 2.81 -3.59 -1.97
N GLY A 58 3.97 -3.98 -1.41
CA GLY A 58 5.20 -3.16 -1.39
C GLY A 58 5.65 -2.66 -2.77
N TRP A 59 5.13 -3.22 -3.87
CA TRP A 59 5.27 -2.67 -5.21
C TRP A 59 4.73 -1.24 -5.33
N LEU A 60 3.58 -0.90 -4.74
CA LEU A 60 3.03 0.45 -4.87
C LEU A 60 3.84 1.47 -4.06
N LEU A 61 4.45 1.03 -2.97
CA LEU A 61 5.27 1.88 -2.10
C LEU A 61 6.67 2.14 -2.65
N MET A 62 7.30 1.15 -3.29
CA MET A 62 8.68 1.26 -3.77
C MET A 62 8.88 0.94 -5.25
N GLY A 63 8.11 0.00 -5.81
CA GLY A 63 8.19 -0.39 -7.21
C GLY A 63 7.73 0.72 -8.15
N LEU A 64 6.48 1.15 -8.04
CA LEU A 64 5.89 2.16 -8.92
C LEU A 64 6.59 3.54 -8.79
N PRO A 65 6.88 4.07 -7.59
CA PRO A 65 7.65 5.31 -7.47
C PRO A 65 9.08 5.17 -8.02
N GLY A 66 9.72 4.00 -7.85
CA GLY A 66 11.02 3.70 -8.44
C GLY A 66 10.98 3.68 -9.97
N ALA A 67 9.94 3.08 -10.56
CA ALA A 67 9.73 3.07 -12.00
C ALA A 67 9.49 4.49 -12.53
N ILE A 68 8.63 5.29 -11.88
CA ILE A 68 8.40 6.69 -12.24
C ILE A 68 9.68 7.52 -12.11
N PHE A 69 10.51 7.26 -11.09
CA PHE A 69 11.79 7.96 -10.91
C PHE A 69 12.76 7.70 -12.07
N VAL A 70 12.78 6.48 -12.62
CA VAL A 70 13.69 6.08 -13.71
C VAL A 70 13.13 6.43 -15.09
N ALA A 71 11.87 6.10 -15.36
CA ALA A 71 11.24 6.17 -16.67
C ALA A 71 10.32 7.41 -16.85
N GLY A 72 10.08 8.15 -15.77
CA GLY A 72 9.27 9.36 -15.79
C GLY A 72 7.77 9.12 -15.61
N LEU A 73 6.99 10.20 -15.78
CA LEU A 73 5.55 10.21 -15.51
C LEU A 73 4.72 9.30 -16.42
N SER A 74 5.27 8.80 -17.53
CA SER A 74 4.59 7.84 -18.41
C SER A 74 4.19 6.56 -17.68
N GLU A 75 4.93 6.15 -16.65
CA GLU A 75 4.62 4.96 -15.85
C GLU A 75 3.31 5.12 -15.04
N SER A 76 2.81 6.35 -14.87
CA SER A 76 1.52 6.60 -14.20
C SER A 76 0.33 5.94 -14.94
N TRP A 77 0.47 5.64 -16.24
CA TRP A 77 -0.53 4.90 -17.00
C TRP A 77 -0.80 3.50 -16.42
N ILE A 78 0.15 2.90 -15.70
CA ILE A 78 -0.05 1.63 -15.00
C ILE A 78 -1.20 1.75 -14.00
N ALA A 79 -1.27 2.85 -13.23
CA ALA A 79 -2.34 3.03 -12.23
C ALA A 79 -3.72 3.09 -12.90
N ILE A 80 -3.85 3.84 -14.01
CA ILE A 80 -5.09 3.94 -14.77
C ILE A 80 -5.48 2.56 -15.34
N GLY A 81 -4.52 1.86 -15.94
CA GLY A 81 -4.72 0.54 -16.53
C GLY A 81 -5.16 -0.50 -15.48
N LEU A 82 -4.55 -0.48 -14.29
CA LEU A 82 -4.92 -1.36 -13.18
C LEU A 82 -6.34 -1.08 -12.67
N ILE A 83 -6.71 0.19 -12.48
CA ILE A 83 -8.06 0.56 -12.02
C ILE A 83 -9.11 0.10 -13.03
N VAL A 84 -8.93 0.42 -14.31
CA VAL A 84 -9.88 0.04 -15.37
C VAL A 84 -9.90 -1.48 -15.53
N GLY A 85 -8.73 -2.13 -15.54
CA GLY A 85 -8.62 -3.59 -15.68
C GLY A 85 -9.28 -4.33 -14.52
N ALA A 86 -9.06 -3.90 -13.28
CA ALA A 86 -9.70 -4.46 -12.10
C ALA A 86 -11.22 -4.28 -12.16
N TRP A 87 -11.71 -3.10 -12.56
CA TRP A 87 -13.14 -2.85 -12.74
C TRP A 87 -13.77 -3.76 -13.80
N LEU A 88 -13.15 -3.90 -14.97
CA LEU A 88 -13.62 -4.78 -16.04
C LEU A 88 -13.58 -6.27 -15.62
N ASN A 89 -12.54 -6.68 -14.89
CA ASN A 89 -12.43 -8.03 -14.36
C ASN A 89 -13.58 -8.34 -13.38
N TRP A 90 -13.86 -7.43 -12.45
CA TRP A 90 -14.99 -7.58 -11.53
C TRP A 90 -16.35 -7.60 -12.25
N LEU A 91 -16.52 -6.74 -13.26
CA LEU A 91 -17.77 -6.65 -14.02
C LEU A 91 -18.04 -7.90 -14.86
N PHE A 92 -17.03 -8.43 -15.55
CA PHE A 92 -17.23 -9.50 -16.54
C PHE A 92 -16.91 -10.90 -16.03
N VAL A 93 -15.94 -11.04 -15.11
CA VAL A 93 -15.38 -12.34 -14.72
C VAL A 93 -15.87 -12.77 -13.35
N ALA A 94 -15.80 -11.90 -12.33
CA ALA A 94 -16.01 -12.30 -10.93
C ALA A 94 -17.36 -13.01 -10.69
N GLY A 95 -18.46 -12.40 -11.13
CA GLY A 95 -19.81 -12.98 -10.96
C GLY A 95 -19.99 -14.31 -11.71
N ARG A 96 -19.50 -14.39 -12.96
CA ARG A 96 -19.59 -15.62 -13.77
C ARG A 96 -18.76 -16.74 -13.19
N LEU A 97 -17.53 -16.43 -12.77
CA LEU A 97 -16.63 -17.39 -12.15
C LEU A 97 -17.26 -17.97 -10.89
N ARG A 98 -17.91 -17.15 -10.06
CA ARG A 98 -18.59 -17.63 -8.85
C ARG A 98 -19.74 -18.61 -9.14
N VAL A 99 -20.56 -18.35 -10.16
CA VAL A 99 -21.63 -19.27 -10.56
C VAL A 99 -21.04 -20.59 -11.05
N HIS A 100 -19.96 -20.54 -11.83
CA HIS A 100 -19.32 -21.74 -12.34
C HIS A 100 -18.60 -22.55 -11.26
N THR A 101 -17.95 -21.92 -10.28
CA THR A 101 -17.34 -22.67 -9.18
C THR A 101 -18.38 -23.42 -8.35
N GLU A 102 -19.60 -22.86 -8.19
CA GLU A 102 -20.70 -23.54 -7.49
C GLU A 102 -21.12 -24.83 -8.19
N HIS A 103 -21.38 -24.75 -9.50
CA HIS A 103 -21.79 -25.89 -10.31
C HIS A 103 -20.70 -26.97 -10.40
N ASN A 104 -19.43 -26.58 -10.34
CA ASN A 104 -18.29 -27.48 -10.43
C ASN A 104 -17.78 -27.86 -9.03
N HIS A 105 -18.63 -28.56 -8.27
CA HIS A 105 -18.31 -29.09 -6.93
C HIS A 105 -17.90 -28.04 -5.89
N ASN A 106 -18.41 -26.82 -6.02
CA ASN A 106 -18.10 -25.71 -5.12
C ASN A 106 -16.58 -25.47 -4.96
N ALA A 107 -15.84 -25.58 -6.09
CA ALA A 107 -14.39 -25.53 -6.14
C ALA A 107 -13.81 -24.36 -5.34
N LEU A 108 -12.77 -24.65 -4.56
CA LEU A 108 -12.14 -23.68 -3.65
C LEU A 108 -10.96 -22.93 -4.29
N THR A 109 -10.38 -23.48 -5.36
CA THR A 109 -9.20 -22.90 -6.03
C THR A 109 -9.35 -22.94 -7.55
N LEU A 110 -8.63 -22.08 -8.27
CA LEU A 110 -8.64 -22.09 -9.75
C LEU A 110 -8.17 -23.41 -10.37
N PRO A 111 -7.08 -24.06 -9.91
CA PRO A 111 -6.68 -25.36 -10.45
C PRO A 111 -7.74 -26.45 -10.25
N ASP A 112 -8.41 -26.43 -9.10
CA ASP A 112 -9.50 -27.36 -8.78
C ASP A 112 -10.73 -27.09 -9.65
N TYR A 113 -11.08 -25.81 -9.83
CA TYR A 113 -12.13 -25.38 -10.74
C TYR A 113 -11.86 -25.84 -12.18
N PHE A 114 -10.64 -25.65 -12.71
CA PHE A 114 -10.31 -26.09 -14.06
C PHE A 114 -10.36 -27.61 -14.20
N SER A 115 -9.88 -28.35 -13.19
CA SER A 115 -9.93 -29.81 -13.22
C SER A 115 -11.36 -30.32 -13.33
N HIS A 116 -12.30 -29.73 -12.59
CA HIS A 116 -13.71 -30.14 -12.64
C HIS A 116 -14.45 -29.59 -13.86
N ARG A 117 -14.20 -28.34 -14.24
CA ARG A 117 -14.85 -27.68 -15.38
C ARG A 117 -14.55 -28.34 -16.71
N PHE A 118 -13.34 -28.89 -16.86
CA PHE A 118 -12.90 -29.57 -18.07
C PHE A 118 -12.87 -31.10 -17.93
N GLU A 119 -13.40 -31.64 -16.83
CA GLU A 119 -13.44 -33.09 -16.58
C GLU A 119 -12.06 -33.75 -16.76
N ASP A 120 -11.01 -33.10 -16.23
CA ASP A 120 -9.64 -33.53 -16.39
C ASP A 120 -9.31 -34.75 -15.51
N GLU A 121 -9.51 -35.93 -16.07
CA GLU A 121 -9.13 -37.22 -15.47
C GLU A 121 -7.61 -37.38 -15.30
N SER A 122 -6.81 -36.70 -16.13
CA SER A 122 -5.34 -36.79 -16.11
C SER A 122 -4.68 -35.94 -15.02
N ARG A 123 -5.43 -34.99 -14.44
CA ARG A 123 -4.98 -33.97 -13.48
C ARG A 123 -3.87 -33.05 -14.00
N MET A 124 -3.57 -33.07 -15.30
CA MET A 124 -2.52 -32.23 -15.87
C MET A 124 -2.87 -30.74 -15.81
N LEU A 125 -4.13 -30.36 -16.03
CA LEU A 125 -4.57 -28.97 -15.94
C LEU A 125 -4.42 -28.44 -14.51
N ARG A 126 -4.72 -29.28 -13.51
CA ARG A 126 -4.54 -28.93 -12.10
C ARG A 126 -3.07 -28.73 -11.76
N ILE A 127 -2.19 -29.66 -12.15
CA ILE A 127 -0.75 -29.59 -11.86
C ILE A 127 -0.14 -28.38 -12.56
N PHE A 128 -0.41 -28.21 -13.86
CA PHE A 128 0.13 -27.10 -14.64
C PHE A 128 -0.32 -25.75 -14.08
N SER A 129 -1.62 -25.59 -13.80
CA SER A 129 -2.15 -24.34 -13.23
C SER A 129 -1.57 -24.05 -11.84
N ALA A 130 -1.46 -25.08 -10.98
CA ALA A 130 -0.85 -24.93 -9.67
C ALA A 130 0.64 -24.55 -9.75
N LEU A 131 1.38 -25.12 -10.70
CA LEU A 131 2.81 -24.83 -10.91
C LEU A 131 2.99 -23.39 -11.41
N VAL A 132 2.19 -22.95 -12.37
CA VAL A 132 2.18 -21.55 -12.84
C VAL A 132 1.94 -20.61 -11.66
N ILE A 133 0.85 -20.83 -10.90
CA ILE A 133 0.55 -20.01 -9.71
C ILE A 133 1.75 -20.01 -8.75
N LEU A 134 2.29 -21.18 -8.42
CA LEU A 134 3.41 -21.31 -7.48
C LEU A 134 4.63 -20.51 -7.94
N VAL A 135 5.04 -20.61 -9.20
CA VAL A 135 6.23 -19.91 -9.72
C VAL A 135 6.05 -18.40 -9.68
N PHE A 136 4.94 -17.89 -10.23
CA PHE A 136 4.71 -16.45 -10.31
C PHE A 136 4.45 -15.83 -8.93
N PHE A 137 3.66 -16.49 -8.07
CA PHE A 137 3.44 -16.00 -6.70
C PHE A 137 4.68 -16.10 -5.82
N THR A 138 5.59 -17.06 -6.05
CA THR A 138 6.86 -17.13 -5.31
C THR A 138 7.70 -15.89 -5.57
N ILE A 139 7.86 -15.50 -6.83
CA ILE A 139 8.62 -14.29 -7.21
C ILE A 139 7.93 -13.03 -6.64
N TYR A 140 6.61 -12.97 -6.73
CA TYR A 140 5.82 -11.87 -6.17
C TYR A 140 5.97 -11.75 -4.65
N CYS A 141 5.82 -12.84 -3.90
CA CYS A 141 5.98 -12.82 -2.45
C CYS A 141 7.42 -12.48 -2.04
N ALA A 142 8.41 -13.01 -2.76
CA ALA A 142 9.81 -12.68 -2.52
C ALA A 142 10.08 -11.18 -2.68
N SER A 143 9.53 -10.53 -3.72
CA SER A 143 9.69 -9.08 -3.90
C SER A 143 9.04 -8.28 -2.77
N GLY A 144 7.88 -8.73 -2.26
CA GLY A 144 7.21 -8.12 -1.10
C GLY A 144 8.04 -8.18 0.17
N VAL A 145 8.65 -9.32 0.47
CA VAL A 145 9.52 -9.49 1.66
C VAL A 145 10.79 -8.64 1.54
N VAL A 146 11.40 -8.57 0.34
CA VAL A 146 12.56 -7.70 0.06
C VAL A 146 12.19 -6.22 0.25
N ALA A 147 11.01 -5.82 -0.23
CA ALA A 147 10.52 -4.45 -0.04
C ALA A 147 10.32 -4.12 1.44
N GLY A 148 9.69 -5.02 2.21
CA GLY A 148 9.58 -4.88 3.66
C GLY A 148 10.95 -4.72 4.33
N ALA A 149 11.90 -5.60 4.03
CA ALA A 149 13.23 -5.57 4.63
C ALA A 149 13.98 -4.26 4.37
N ARG A 150 13.91 -3.71 3.14
CA ARG A 150 14.49 -2.41 2.79
C ARG A 150 13.83 -1.24 3.53
N LEU A 151 12.52 -1.32 3.76
CA LEU A 151 11.82 -0.32 4.56
C LEU A 151 12.28 -0.35 6.02
N PHE A 152 12.43 -1.54 6.60
CA PHE A 152 12.96 -1.69 7.96
C PHE A 152 14.41 -1.22 8.09
N GLU A 153 15.25 -1.53 7.10
CA GLU A 153 16.63 -1.07 7.03
C GLU A 153 16.70 0.46 7.02
N SER A 154 15.93 1.12 6.16
CA SER A 154 15.95 2.58 6.05
C SER A 154 15.29 3.30 7.24
N SER A 155 14.24 2.72 7.82
CA SER A 155 13.46 3.36 8.90
C SER A 155 14.07 3.16 10.28
N PHE A 156 14.56 1.96 10.57
CA PHE A 156 15.04 1.58 11.91
C PHE A 156 16.56 1.39 11.98
N GLY A 157 17.27 1.45 10.83
CA GLY A 157 18.72 1.24 10.76
C GLY A 157 19.13 -0.21 11.05
N VAL A 158 18.19 -1.16 10.99
CA VAL A 158 18.46 -2.59 11.18
C VAL A 158 19.17 -3.10 9.91
N PRO A 159 20.26 -3.88 10.01
CA PRO A 159 20.91 -4.38 8.80
C PRO A 159 19.93 -5.22 7.97
N TYR A 160 19.98 -5.04 6.64
CA TYR A 160 19.07 -5.68 5.68
C TYR A 160 18.88 -7.20 5.91
N GLU A 161 19.96 -7.92 6.18
CA GLU A 161 19.93 -9.38 6.36
C GLU A 161 19.06 -9.79 7.56
N TYR A 162 19.16 -9.08 8.69
CA TYR A 162 18.31 -9.32 9.85
C TYR A 162 16.85 -8.93 9.58
N ALA A 163 16.64 -7.78 8.93
CA ALA A 163 15.30 -7.33 8.57
C ALA A 163 14.59 -8.32 7.63
N LEU A 164 15.32 -8.92 6.68
CA LEU A 164 14.82 -9.92 5.75
C LEU A 164 14.40 -11.20 6.46
N TRP A 165 15.28 -11.81 7.25
CA TRP A 165 14.99 -13.08 7.92
C TRP A 165 13.88 -12.95 8.96
N ILE A 166 13.90 -11.88 9.76
CA ILE A 166 12.87 -11.62 10.77
C ILE A 166 11.53 -11.31 10.09
N GLY A 167 11.52 -10.46 9.06
CA GLY A 167 10.31 -10.13 8.31
C GLY A 167 9.70 -11.35 7.62
N ALA A 168 10.52 -12.20 7.00
CA ALA A 168 10.09 -13.46 6.39
C ALA A 168 9.49 -14.42 7.43
N ALA A 169 10.21 -14.64 8.55
CA ALA A 169 9.76 -15.54 9.60
C ALA A 169 8.45 -15.09 10.23
N ALA A 170 8.33 -13.79 10.55
CA ALA A 170 7.10 -13.21 11.07
C ALA A 170 5.94 -13.40 10.09
N THR A 171 6.17 -13.11 8.80
CA THR A 171 5.15 -13.25 7.74
C THR A 171 4.65 -14.68 7.60
N ILE A 172 5.58 -15.64 7.54
CA ILE A 172 5.24 -17.06 7.47
C ILE A 172 4.42 -17.47 8.69
N LEU A 173 4.89 -17.15 9.90
CA LEU A 173 4.21 -17.54 11.14
C LEU A 173 2.76 -17.04 11.19
N TYR A 174 2.53 -15.75 10.95
CA TYR A 174 1.18 -15.21 11.08
C TYR A 174 0.24 -15.69 9.96
N VAL A 175 0.74 -15.91 8.73
CA VAL A 175 -0.07 -16.46 7.63
C VAL A 175 -0.46 -17.90 7.89
N PHE A 176 0.50 -18.73 8.34
CA PHE A 176 0.24 -20.13 8.67
C PHE A 176 -0.74 -20.31 9.82
N ILE A 177 -0.71 -19.41 10.81
CA ILE A 177 -1.61 -19.47 11.97
C ILE A 177 -2.97 -18.88 11.63
N GLY A 178 -3.02 -17.76 10.91
CA GLY A 178 -4.22 -16.96 10.77
C GLY A 178 -5.19 -17.39 9.66
N GLY A 179 -4.69 -17.99 8.57
CA GLY A 179 -5.51 -18.28 7.39
C GLY A 179 -6.10 -17.02 6.72
N PHE A 180 -6.96 -17.21 5.71
CA PHE A 180 -7.53 -16.11 4.92
C PHE A 180 -8.33 -15.12 5.77
N LEU A 181 -9.06 -15.59 6.78
CA LEU A 181 -9.86 -14.73 7.66
C LEU A 181 -9.00 -13.72 8.43
N ALA A 182 -7.85 -14.16 8.96
CA ALA A 182 -6.93 -13.28 9.66
C ALA A 182 -6.39 -12.21 8.71
N VAL A 183 -5.96 -12.63 7.52
CA VAL A 183 -5.40 -11.74 6.49
C VAL A 183 -6.44 -10.67 6.12
N SER A 184 -7.68 -11.06 5.83
CA SER A 184 -8.71 -10.09 5.45
C SER A 184 -9.07 -9.10 6.53
N TRP A 185 -9.05 -9.50 7.80
CA TRP A 185 -9.28 -8.58 8.91
C TRP A 185 -8.10 -7.65 9.14
N THR A 186 -6.87 -8.16 9.07
CA THR A 186 -5.67 -7.31 9.18
C THR A 186 -5.58 -6.33 8.02
N ASP A 187 -5.96 -6.73 6.80
CA ASP A 187 -6.00 -5.86 5.63
C ASP A 187 -7.04 -4.75 5.80
N THR A 188 -8.21 -5.08 6.35
CA THR A 188 -9.28 -4.10 6.61
C THR A 188 -8.85 -3.06 7.63
N VAL A 189 -8.04 -3.43 8.63
CA VAL A 189 -7.48 -2.46 9.58
C VAL A 189 -6.34 -1.64 8.94
N GLN A 190 -5.59 -2.23 8.02
CA GLN A 190 -4.46 -1.57 7.34
C GLN A 190 -4.89 -0.59 6.24
N ALA A 191 -5.98 -0.86 5.51
CA ALA A 191 -6.41 -0.02 4.40
C ALA A 191 -6.76 1.44 4.79
N PRO A 192 -7.42 1.72 5.94
CA PRO A 192 -7.66 3.08 6.43
C PRO A 192 -6.41 3.76 7.03
N LEU A 193 -5.38 3.00 7.41
CA LEU A 193 -4.13 3.56 7.96
C LEU A 193 -3.28 4.25 6.89
N THR A 194 -3.54 3.96 5.60
CA THR A 194 -3.14 4.82 4.48
C THR A 194 -4.03 6.07 4.47
N PRO A 195 -3.47 7.28 4.62
CA PRO A 195 -4.24 8.48 4.96
C PRO A 195 -5.33 8.81 3.93
N ALA A 196 -6.40 9.44 4.43
CA ALA A 196 -7.62 9.88 3.75
C ALA A 196 -7.42 10.25 2.28
N ASP A 197 -8.33 9.75 1.43
CA ASP A 197 -8.44 10.02 0.00
C ASP A 197 -7.88 11.39 -0.39
N ARG A 198 -6.62 11.37 -0.84
CA ARG A 198 -5.91 12.55 -1.33
C ARG A 198 -5.74 12.41 -2.83
N LEU A 199 -6.51 13.20 -3.56
CA LEU A 199 -6.42 13.30 -5.01
C LEU A 199 -5.54 14.49 -5.37
N GLY A 200 -4.48 14.27 -6.13
CA GLY A 200 -3.58 15.36 -6.51
C GLY A 200 -2.95 15.18 -7.88
N VAL A 201 -2.58 16.31 -8.47
CA VAL A 201 -1.82 16.41 -9.70
C VAL A 201 -0.51 17.09 -9.37
N ARG A 202 0.59 16.47 -9.78
CA ARG A 202 1.92 17.06 -9.70
C ARG A 202 2.52 17.10 -11.10
N VAL A 203 3.02 18.27 -11.46
CA VAL A 203 3.72 18.52 -12.72
C VAL A 203 5.15 18.87 -12.37
N ASP A 204 6.09 18.02 -12.80
CA ASP A 204 7.52 18.25 -12.70
C ASP A 204 8.07 18.58 -14.09
N GLN A 205 8.82 19.67 -14.20
CA GLN A 205 9.39 20.15 -15.46
C GLN A 205 10.85 20.52 -15.27
N SER A 206 11.74 19.82 -15.97
CA SER A 206 13.14 20.24 -16.13
C SER A 206 13.23 21.23 -17.28
N PHE A 207 13.55 22.48 -16.98
CA PHE A 207 13.72 23.53 -17.99
C PHE A 207 15.11 23.48 -18.62
N THR A 208 16.12 23.16 -17.81
CA THR A 208 17.49 22.90 -18.24
C THR A 208 18.07 21.76 -17.40
N PRO A 209 19.25 21.19 -17.74
CA PRO A 209 19.90 20.19 -16.90
C PRO A 209 20.20 20.67 -15.47
N ALA A 210 20.27 21.98 -15.27
CA ALA A 210 20.53 22.61 -13.99
C ALA A 210 19.28 23.19 -13.32
N LEU A 211 18.15 23.37 -14.02
CA LEU A 211 16.96 24.04 -13.49
C LEU A 211 15.73 23.13 -13.60
N ASN A 212 15.16 22.79 -12.45
CA ASN A 212 13.90 22.06 -12.34
C ASN A 212 12.82 22.93 -11.70
N GLY A 213 11.58 22.67 -12.07
CA GLY A 213 10.39 23.24 -11.47
C GLY A 213 9.36 22.16 -11.19
N GLN A 214 8.57 22.39 -10.17
CA GLN A 214 7.50 21.50 -9.75
C GLN A 214 6.30 22.36 -9.36
N LEU A 215 5.12 21.91 -9.76
CA LEU A 215 3.84 22.43 -9.32
C LEU A 215 2.98 21.27 -8.83
N GLU A 216 2.47 21.35 -7.61
CA GLU A 216 1.67 20.31 -7.00
C GLU A 216 0.35 20.90 -6.52
N PHE A 217 -0.76 20.33 -6.99
CA PHE A 217 -2.08 20.57 -6.43
C PHE A 217 -2.62 19.27 -5.84
N TYR A 218 -3.17 19.29 -4.63
CA TYR A 218 -3.88 18.14 -4.09
C TYR A 218 -5.07 18.56 -3.23
N ARG A 219 -6.11 17.75 -3.26
CA ARG A 219 -7.29 17.83 -2.40
C ARG A 219 -7.30 16.63 -1.47
N VAL A 220 -7.41 16.92 -0.18
CA VAL A 220 -7.70 15.91 0.84
C VAL A 220 -9.20 15.96 1.11
N GLN A 221 -9.86 14.81 1.09
CA GLN A 221 -11.29 14.74 1.38
C GLN A 221 -11.60 14.97 2.86
N ARG A 222 -12.84 15.34 3.13
CA ARG A 222 -13.34 15.45 4.51
C ARG A 222 -13.31 14.08 5.16
N GLN A 223 -12.93 14.02 6.43
CA GLN A 223 -13.00 12.80 7.23
C GLN A 223 -14.18 12.89 8.19
N ASP A 224 -15.20 12.06 7.94
CA ASP A 224 -16.42 11.92 8.74
C ASP A 224 -16.64 10.49 9.27
N GLU A 225 -15.76 9.53 8.96
CA GLU A 225 -15.70 8.23 9.64
C GLU A 225 -14.77 8.32 10.86
N LEU A 226 -15.36 8.54 12.03
CA LEU A 226 -14.67 8.89 13.27
C LEU A 226 -14.72 7.75 14.29
N ALA A 227 -13.62 7.53 15.02
CA ALA A 227 -13.62 6.69 16.22
C ALA A 227 -14.25 7.42 17.42
N ASP A 228 -14.58 6.69 18.49
CA ASP A 228 -15.01 7.30 19.75
C ASP A 228 -13.97 8.32 20.24
N TYR A 229 -14.41 9.54 20.55
CA TYR A 229 -13.59 10.70 20.95
C TYR A 229 -12.75 11.37 19.85
N GLU A 230 -13.02 11.08 18.57
CA GLU A 230 -12.39 11.78 17.45
C GLU A 230 -13.28 12.89 16.87
N SER A 231 -12.69 14.04 16.54
CA SER A 231 -13.37 15.20 15.94
C SER A 231 -13.38 15.16 14.40
N GLU A 232 -14.50 15.58 13.80
CA GLU A 232 -14.65 15.74 12.35
C GLU A 232 -13.64 16.76 11.81
N THR A 233 -13.10 16.52 10.63
CA THR A 233 -12.15 17.44 10.01
C THR A 233 -12.49 17.67 8.54
N ASP A 234 -12.65 18.95 8.19
CA ASP A 234 -12.94 19.39 6.84
C ASP A 234 -11.85 18.99 5.85
N GLY A 235 -12.28 18.67 4.62
CA GLY A 235 -11.36 18.49 3.50
C GLY A 235 -10.77 19.83 3.05
N TYR A 236 -9.55 19.80 2.51
CA TYR A 236 -8.83 21.01 2.13
C TYR A 236 -8.06 20.83 0.82
N ASN A 237 -7.82 21.94 0.12
CA ASN A 237 -7.00 21.97 -1.09
C ASN A 237 -5.66 22.62 -0.81
N MET A 238 -4.60 22.07 -1.39
CA MET A 238 -3.25 22.56 -1.24
C MET A 238 -2.64 22.78 -2.62
N LEU A 239 -2.01 23.93 -2.79
CA LEU A 239 -1.19 24.24 -3.96
C LEU A 239 0.23 24.53 -3.48
N GLY A 240 1.19 23.84 -4.06
CA GLY A 240 2.61 24.03 -3.83
C GLY A 240 3.33 24.28 -5.15
N ALA A 241 4.42 25.02 -5.08
CA ALA A 241 5.34 25.18 -6.20
C ALA A 241 6.77 25.12 -5.68
N SER A 242 7.69 24.55 -6.44
CA SER A 242 9.11 24.66 -6.15
C SER A 242 9.94 24.83 -7.40
N LEU A 243 11.08 25.50 -7.23
CA LEU A 243 12.12 25.66 -8.22
C LEU A 243 13.44 25.20 -7.59
N GLY A 244 14.21 24.40 -8.30
CA GLY A 244 15.52 23.95 -7.87
C GLY A 244 16.57 24.21 -8.94
N TYR A 245 17.73 24.69 -8.51
CA TYR A 245 18.90 24.91 -9.34
C TYR A 245 20.07 24.06 -8.85
N SER A 246 20.48 23.08 -9.65
CA SER A 246 21.58 22.17 -9.37
C SER A 246 22.84 22.55 -10.16
N GLY A 247 23.98 22.56 -9.48
CA GLY A 247 25.29 22.77 -10.09
C GLY A 247 26.38 22.01 -9.34
N SER A 248 27.58 22.01 -9.91
CA SER A 248 28.76 21.42 -9.28
C SER A 248 29.85 22.47 -9.18
N LEU A 249 30.48 22.60 -8.01
CA LEU A 249 31.61 23.49 -7.79
C LEU A 249 32.70 22.72 -7.04
N ASN A 250 33.90 22.61 -7.63
CA ASN A 250 35.07 21.97 -7.00
C ASN A 250 34.77 20.58 -6.40
N GLN A 251 34.14 19.69 -7.18
CA GLN A 251 33.73 18.33 -6.76
C GLN A 251 32.63 18.29 -5.68
N THR A 252 32.06 19.43 -5.29
CA THR A 252 30.88 19.49 -4.41
C THR A 252 29.65 19.82 -5.24
N ASP A 253 28.66 18.93 -5.22
CA ASP A 253 27.38 19.19 -5.88
C ASP A 253 26.49 20.01 -4.94
N TYR A 254 25.84 21.03 -5.49
CA TYR A 254 24.93 21.89 -4.75
C TYR A 254 23.57 21.98 -5.43
N LEU A 255 22.52 22.05 -4.61
CA LEU A 255 21.14 22.30 -5.03
C LEU A 255 20.61 23.50 -4.24
N LEU A 256 20.38 24.60 -4.93
CA LEU A 256 19.59 25.70 -4.41
C LEU A 256 18.13 25.38 -4.66
N TYR A 257 17.25 25.54 -3.67
CA TYR A 257 15.82 25.33 -3.89
C TYR A 257 14.99 26.44 -3.24
N LEU A 258 13.92 26.78 -3.94
CA LEU A 258 12.86 27.69 -3.50
C LEU A 258 11.57 26.88 -3.49
N LYS A 259 10.90 26.78 -2.35
CA LYS A 259 9.66 26.05 -2.19
C LYS A 259 8.58 26.94 -1.59
N ALA A 260 7.48 27.11 -2.31
CA ALA A 260 6.27 27.74 -1.80
C ALA A 260 5.25 26.66 -1.48
N ASN A 261 4.79 26.61 -0.23
CA ASN A 261 3.75 25.67 0.21
C ASN A 261 2.49 26.43 0.60
N ASN A 262 1.34 25.78 0.42
CA ASN A 262 0.03 26.32 0.76
C ASN A 262 -0.24 27.69 0.09
N LEU A 263 -0.02 27.77 -1.22
CA LEU A 263 -0.21 29.00 -2.01
C LEU A 263 -1.67 29.50 -1.99
N LEU A 264 -2.63 28.62 -1.70
CA LEU A 264 -4.05 28.96 -1.52
C LEU A 264 -4.34 29.60 -0.15
N ASP A 265 -3.36 29.62 0.75
CA ASP A 265 -3.48 30.12 2.13
C ASP A 265 -4.58 29.41 2.93
N GLU A 266 -4.72 28.10 2.72
CA GLU A 266 -5.78 27.33 3.34
C GLU A 266 -5.50 26.95 4.79
N LYS A 267 -6.55 26.97 5.61
CA LYS A 267 -6.49 26.52 7.01
C LYS A 267 -6.71 25.02 7.09
N ALA A 268 -5.66 24.28 6.80
CA ALA A 268 -5.71 22.82 6.78
C ALA A 268 -5.40 22.20 8.15
N ARG A 269 -6.07 21.09 8.46
CA ARG A 269 -5.80 20.25 9.64
C ARG A 269 -5.33 18.89 9.19
N GLN A 270 -4.36 18.33 9.88
CA GLN A 270 -3.95 16.96 9.60
C GLN A 270 -4.94 16.01 10.30
N HIS A 271 -5.76 15.30 9.52
CA HIS A 271 -6.83 14.41 10.03
C HIS A 271 -6.31 13.40 11.07
N THR A 272 -5.09 12.91 10.89
CA THR A 272 -4.43 11.91 11.75
C THR A 272 -3.72 12.50 12.97
N SER A 273 -3.76 13.82 13.18
CA SER A 273 -3.07 14.48 14.31
C SER A 273 -3.95 14.51 15.57
N PHE A 274 -3.42 14.04 16.69
CA PHE A 274 -4.08 14.12 18.01
C PHE A 274 -4.28 15.57 18.52
N ILE A 275 -3.60 16.54 17.93
CA ILE A 275 -3.68 17.98 18.26
C ILE A 275 -4.34 18.79 17.14
N LYS A 276 -5.12 18.15 16.25
CA LYS A 276 -5.75 18.80 15.08
C LYS A 276 -6.70 19.95 15.44
N ASP A 277 -7.25 19.94 16.65
CA ASP A 277 -8.12 21.00 17.16
C ASP A 277 -7.36 22.23 17.68
N GLU A 278 -6.08 22.07 17.99
CA GLU A 278 -5.22 23.13 18.54
C GLU A 278 -4.24 23.67 17.50
N VAL A 279 -3.76 22.83 16.57
CA VAL A 279 -2.67 23.17 15.65
C VAL A 279 -3.11 22.98 14.20
N LEU A 280 -3.10 24.09 13.47
CA LEU A 280 -3.27 24.12 12.01
C LEU A 280 -1.94 23.79 11.32
N LEU A 281 -2.02 23.22 10.12
CA LEU A 281 -0.87 23.13 9.23
C LEU A 281 -0.33 24.54 8.91
N PRO A 282 0.96 24.65 8.58
CA PRO A 282 1.53 25.93 8.17
C PRO A 282 0.71 26.57 7.04
N GLY A 283 0.32 27.83 7.25
CA GLY A 283 -0.31 28.68 6.24
C GLY A 283 0.62 28.91 5.04
N ARG A 284 0.29 29.87 4.17
CA ARG A 284 1.15 30.20 3.02
C ARG A 284 2.57 30.51 3.48
N ASN A 285 3.54 29.71 3.02
CA ASN A 285 4.94 29.85 3.41
C ASN A 285 5.88 29.67 2.22
N LEU A 286 7.03 30.32 2.33
CA LEU A 286 8.12 30.26 1.37
C LEU A 286 9.38 29.81 2.09
N THR A 287 10.02 28.78 1.56
CA THR A 287 11.28 28.23 2.07
C THR A 287 12.35 28.38 1.00
N VAL A 288 13.50 28.93 1.39
CA VAL A 288 14.71 28.97 0.57
C VAL A 288 15.74 28.10 1.26
N GLY A 289 16.41 27.23 0.52
CA GLY A 289 17.43 26.38 1.09
C GLY A 289 18.52 26.00 0.10
N VAL A 290 19.63 25.53 0.67
CA VAL A 290 20.77 24.99 -0.07
C VAL A 290 21.05 23.60 0.47
N ARG A 291 21.17 22.63 -0.43
CA ARG A 291 21.66 21.29 -0.11
C ARG A 291 23.02 21.11 -0.77
N LEU A 292 24.02 20.76 0.02
CA LEU A 292 25.36 20.42 -0.45
C LEU A 292 25.56 18.91 -0.32
N ALA A 293 26.09 18.28 -1.36
CA ALA A 293 26.53 16.90 -1.35
C ALA A 293 28.06 16.91 -1.49
N PHE A 294 28.73 16.36 -0.47
CA PHE A 294 30.18 16.24 -0.36
C PHE A 294 30.61 14.80 -0.69
#